data_AF-E2ANV4-F1
#
_entry.id   AF-E2ANV4-F1
#
_cell.length_a   1.000
_cell.length_b   1.000
_cell.length_c   1.000
_cell.angle_alpha   90.00
_cell.angle_beta   90.00
_cell.angle_gamma   90.00
#
_symmetry.space_group_name_H-M   'P 1'
#
loop_
_entity.id
_entity.type
_entity.pdbx_description
1 polymer ?
#
loop_
_entity_poly.entity_id
_entity_poly.type
_entity_poly.pdbx_seq_one_letter_code
_entity_poly.pdbx_strand_id
1 'polypeptide(L)' 'DLPQRMGTINNIEKFDADFFNVCFKQAHTLDPMTRILLEHTYEAIVDAGINPKQLRG' A
#
# COMPACT_ATOMS: atom_id res chain seq x y z
N ASP A 1 -23.19 17.04 -20.27
CA ASP A 1 -22.33 17.52 -19.18
C ASP A 1 -21.58 16.39 -18.52
N LEU A 2 -20.29 16.58 -18.24
CA LEU A 2 -19.50 15.63 -17.47
C LEU A 2 -19.73 15.88 -15.97
N PRO A 3 -19.89 14.84 -15.15
CA PRO A 3 -20.03 14.98 -13.70
C PRO A 3 -18.75 15.58 -13.09
N GLN A 4 -18.89 16.61 -12.25
CA GLN A 4 -17.74 17.29 -11.60
C GLN A 4 -17.20 16.57 -10.35
N ARG A 5 -17.96 15.61 -9.79
CA ARG A 5 -17.61 14.98 -8.51
C ARG A 5 -17.03 13.60 -8.73
N MET A 6 -15.89 13.35 -8.10
CA MET A 6 -15.21 12.05 -8.10
C MET A 6 -14.68 11.78 -6.69
N GLY A 7 -14.79 10.52 -6.24
CA GLY A 7 -14.09 10.08 -5.04
C GLY A 7 -12.64 9.80 -5.39
N THR A 8 -11.71 10.54 -4.78
CA THR A 8 -10.27 10.38 -5.01
C THR A 8 -9.59 9.88 -3.74
N ILE A 9 -8.58 9.04 -3.91
CA ILE A 9 -7.73 8.60 -2.81
C ILE A 9 -6.60 9.62 -2.66
N ASN A 10 -6.40 10.10 -1.44
CA ASN A 10 -5.34 11.06 -1.13
C ASN A 10 -3.99 10.35 -1.11
N ASN A 11 -2.93 11.05 -1.50
CA ASN A 11 -1.55 10.58 -1.40
C ASN A 11 -1.27 9.24 -2.09
N ILE A 12 -1.92 8.98 -3.23
CA ILE A 12 -1.80 7.73 -4.02
C ILE A 12 -0.36 7.41 -4.45
N GLU A 13 0.52 8.42 -4.41
CA GLU A 13 1.94 8.31 -4.73
C GLU A 13 2.82 7.81 -3.58
N LYS A 14 2.34 7.81 -2.34
CA LYS A 14 3.13 7.39 -1.16
C LYS A 14 3.29 5.88 -1.09
N PHE A 15 4.47 5.44 -0.63
CA PHE A 15 4.79 4.05 -0.38
C PHE A 15 6.11 3.93 0.41
N ASP A 16 6.14 3.12 1.48
CA ASP A 16 7.35 2.77 2.23
C ASP A 16 8.11 1.62 1.53
N ALA A 17 8.85 1.97 0.49
CA ALA A 17 9.56 1.00 -0.35
C ALA A 17 10.63 0.21 0.42
N ASP A 18 11.31 0.85 1.38
CA ASP A 18 12.38 0.22 2.15
C ASP A 18 11.81 -0.85 3.09
N PHE A 19 10.68 -0.59 3.74
CA PHE A 19 9.98 -1.57 4.57
C PHE A 19 9.62 -2.85 3.80
N PHE A 20 9.14 -2.71 2.56
CA PHE A 20 8.78 -3.84 1.69
C PHE A 20 9.96 -4.40 0.88
N ASN A 21 11.19 -3.91 1.09
CA ASN A 21 12.39 -4.31 0.35
C ASN A 21 12.25 -4.14 -1.18
N VAL A 22 11.55 -3.09 -1.62
CA VAL A 22 11.38 -2.74 -3.03
C VAL A 22 12.39 -1.64 -3.39
N CYS A 23 13.19 -1.85 -4.43
CA CYS A 23 14.15 -0.84 -4.87
C CYS A 23 13.43 0.42 -5.41
N PHE A 24 14.00 1.61 -5.22
CA PHE A 24 13.45 2.88 -5.70
C PHE A 24 12.95 2.86 -7.16
N LYS A 25 13.74 2.27 -8.07
CA LYS A 25 13.36 2.15 -9.49
C LYS A 25 12.12 1.29 -9.69
N GLN A 26 11.99 0.21 -8.92
CA GLN A 26 10.86 -0.69 -8.98
C GLN A 26 9.62 -0.04 -8.34
N ALA A 27 9.79 0.63 -7.20
CA ALA A 27 8.70 1.31 -6.50
C ALA A 27 8.00 2.35 -7.40
N HIS A 28 8.75 3.06 -8.23
CA HIS A 28 8.21 4.03 -9.20
C HIS A 28 7.43 3.39 -10.36
N THR A 29 7.68 2.10 -10.64
CA THR A 29 7.00 1.34 -11.70
C THR A 29 5.84 0.49 -11.17
N LEU A 30 5.69 0.37 -9.84
CA LEU A 30 4.58 -0.36 -9.24
C LEU A 30 3.27 0.41 -9.43
N ASP A 31 2.23 -0.33 -9.80
CA ASP A 31 0.86 0.18 -9.78
C ASP A 31 0.53 0.77 -8.39
N PRO A 32 -0.03 1.98 -8.31
CA PRO A 32 -0.38 2.60 -7.02
C PRO A 32 -1.29 1.74 -6.13
N MET A 33 -2.23 1.00 -6.72
CA MET A 33 -3.13 0.12 -5.96
C MET A 33 -2.37 -1.03 -5.29
N THR A 34 -1.32 -1.56 -5.94
CA THR A 34 -0.46 -2.59 -5.33
C THR A 34 0.32 -2.04 -4.14
N ARG A 35 0.81 -0.80 -4.22
CA ARG A 35 1.53 -0.13 -3.13
C ARG A 35 0.62 0.06 -1.92
N ILE A 36 -0.60 0.57 -2.16
CA ILE A 36 -1.65 0.73 -1.14
C ILE A 36 -2.03 -0.61 -0.52
N LEU A 37 -2.19 -1.67 -1.33
CA LEU A 37 -2.58 -2.99 -0.85
C LEU A 37 -1.53 -3.60 0.10
N LEU A 38 -0.24 -3.43 -0.21
CA LEU A 38 0.85 -3.93 0.63
C LEU A 38 0.81 -3.30 2.04
N GLU A 39 0.67 -1.97 2.11
CA GLU A 39 0.60 -1.23 3.37
C GLU A 39 -0.65 -1.60 4.17
N HIS A 40 -1.85 -1.50 3.57
CA HIS A 40 -3.08 -1.75 4.31
C HIS A 40 -3.27 -3.20 4.71
N THR A 41 -2.72 -4.16 3.96
CA THR A 41 -2.73 -5.57 4.41
C THR A 41 -1.85 -5.74 5.64
N TYR A 42 -0.68 -5.11 5.67
CA TYR A 42 0.20 -5.14 6.84
C TYR A 42 -0.47 -4.48 8.05
N GLU A 43 -1.02 -3.28 7.87
CA GLU A 43 -1.77 -2.55 8.90
C GLU A 43 -2.93 -3.38 9.45
N ALA A 44 -3.73 -4.03 8.58
CA ALA A 44 -4.84 -4.86 9.00
C ALA A 44 -4.43 -6.06 9.87
N ILE A 45 -3.28 -6.68 9.58
CA ILE A 45 -2.76 -7.78 10.39
C ILE A 45 -2.34 -7.27 11.79
N VAL A 46 -1.64 -6.12 11.83
CA VAL A 46 -1.21 -5.51 13.09
C VAL A 46 -2.40 -5.00 13.90
N ASP A 47 -3.41 -4.41 13.25
CA ASP A 47 -4.67 -3.98 13.84
C ASP A 47 -5.42 -5.14 14.52
N ALA A 48 -5.39 -6.33 13.91
CA ALA A 48 -5.90 -7.56 14.51
C ALA A 48 -5.10 -8.07 15.72
N GLY A 49 -4.01 -7.38 16.12
CA GLY A 49 -3.14 -7.78 17.22
C GLY A 49 -2.21 -8.95 16.88
N ILE A 50 -2.10 -9.30 15.60
CA ILE A 50 -1.27 -10.42 15.12
C ILE A 50 0.08 -9.87 14.70
N ASN A 51 1.18 -10.50 15.14
CA ASN A 51 2.49 -10.17 14.58
C ASN A 51 2.60 -10.83 13.20
N PRO A 52 2.79 -10.08 12.09
CA PRO A 52 2.84 -10.64 10.75
C PRO A 52 3.91 -11.73 10.56
N LYS A 53 4.97 -11.73 11.39
CA LYS A 53 5.99 -12.78 11.38
C LYS A 53 5.45 -14.15 11.82
N GLN A 54 4.38 -14.19 12.61
CA GLN A 54 3.72 -15.43 13.05
C GLN A 54 2.92 -16.11 11.94
N LEU A 55 2.54 -15.36 10.90
CA LEU A 55 1.82 -15.87 9.73
C LEU A 55 2.77 -16.33 8.61
N ARG A 56 4.09 -16.19 8.80
CA ARG A 56 5.07 -16.71 7.84
C ARG A 56 5.05 -18.23 7.90
N GLY A 57 4.69 -18.85 6.78
CA GLY A 57 4.80 -20.29 6.54
C GLY A 57 6.23 -20.73 6.32
#